data_AF-A0A348WP59-F1
#
_entry.id   AF-A0A348WP59-F1
#
_cell.length_a   1.000
_cell.length_b   1.000
_cell.length_c   1.000
_cell.angle_alpha   90.00
_cell.angle_beta   90.00
_cell.angle_gamma   90.00
#
_symmetry.space_group_name_H-M   'P 1'
#
loop_
_entity.id
_entity.type
_entity.pdbx_description
1 polymer ?
#
loop_
_entity_poly.entity_id
_entity_poly.type
_entity_poly.pdbx_seq_one_letter_code
_entity_poly.pdbx_strand_id
1 'polypeptide(L)'
;MNQRGFSLWEVVLAAAILASFWQVSLVGWRWQDTAQKRLQWQQQLVMLIQAQRDHYQRYGVFALTEAQLARQGRYVVPAWPFSTEWRFLPDAFYSEQLLMRTQLKNVDPSLLLGHSLPFEQQGNEVVIRVIGTR
;
A
#
# COMPACT_ATOMS: atom_id res chain seq x y z
N MET A 1 21.55 -28.31 -50.88
CA MET A 1 21.43 -27.42 -49.70
C MET A 1 20.33 -26.41 -50.02
N ASN A 2 19.09 -26.66 -49.59
CA ASN A 2 17.97 -25.77 -49.89
C ASN A 2 17.86 -24.72 -48.79
N GLN A 3 18.46 -23.56 -49.00
CA GLN A 3 18.16 -22.36 -48.21
C GLN A 3 16.76 -21.89 -48.62
N ARG A 4 15.73 -22.43 -47.96
CA ARG A 4 14.39 -21.85 -48.02
C ARG A 4 14.46 -20.52 -47.29
N GLY A 5 14.60 -19.44 -48.05
CA GLY A 5 14.50 -18.08 -47.52
C GLY A 5 13.10 -17.88 -46.94
N PHE A 6 13.03 -17.35 -45.73
CA PHE A 6 11.75 -17.00 -45.10
C PHE A 6 10.99 -16.03 -45.99
N SER A 7 9.72 -16.34 -46.25
CA SER A 7 8.86 -15.41 -46.98
C SER A 7 8.64 -14.16 -46.12
N LEU A 8 8.54 -12.98 -46.75
CA LEU A 8 8.23 -11.71 -46.07
C LEU A 8 7.00 -11.83 -45.16
N TRP A 9 6.06 -12.71 -45.51
CA TRP A 9 4.84 -12.94 -44.75
C TRP A 9 5.03 -13.76 -43.48
N GLU A 10 5.93 -14.74 -43.48
CA GLU A 10 6.33 -15.46 -42.28
C GLU A 10 7.07 -14.55 -41.29
N VAL A 11 7.90 -13.62 -41.79
CA VAL A 11 8.60 -12.65 -40.95
C VAL A 11 7.63 -11.67 -40.29
N VAL A 12 6.62 -11.18 -41.04
CA VAL A 12 5.59 -10.28 -40.49
C VAL A 12 4.71 -10.99 -39.46
N LEU A 13 4.31 -12.24 -39.74
CA LEU A 13 3.53 -13.05 -38.78
C LEU A 13 4.33 -13.33 -37.50
N ALA A 14 5.61 -13.70 -37.62
CA ALA A 14 6.48 -13.92 -36.47
C ALA A 14 6.66 -12.64 -35.63
N ALA A 15 6.85 -11.49 -36.29
CA ALA A 15 6.95 -10.20 -35.61
C ALA A 15 5.63 -9.80 -34.90
N ALA A 16 4.48 -10.06 -35.51
CA ALA A 16 3.17 -9.77 -34.92
C ALA A 16 2.89 -10.63 -33.67
N ILE A 17 3.27 -11.92 -33.71
CA ILE A 17 3.14 -12.84 -32.57
C ILE A 17 4.08 -12.41 -31.43
N LEU A 18 5.34 -12.09 -31.75
CA LEU A 18 6.30 -11.57 -30.77
C LEU A 18 5.80 -10.26 -30.14
N ALA A 19 5.34 -9.30 -30.94
CA ALA A 19 4.80 -8.04 -30.43
C ALA A 19 3.61 -8.25 -29.49
N SER A 20 2.70 -9.16 -29.83
CA SER A 20 1.55 -9.53 -29.00
C SER A 20 1.99 -10.15 -27.67
N PHE A 21 2.98 -11.04 -27.70
CA PHE A 21 3.53 -11.68 -26.51
C PHE A 21 4.24 -10.67 -25.59
N TRP A 22 4.98 -9.72 -26.17
CA TRP A 22 5.61 -8.61 -25.44
C TRP A 22 4.58 -7.67 -24.79
N GLN A 23 3.46 -7.37 -25.46
CA GLN A 23 2.40 -6.55 -24.86
C GLN A 23 1.70 -7.24 -23.69
N VAL A 24 1.34 -8.52 -23.83
CA VAL A 24 0.66 -9.28 -22.77
C VAL A 24 1.56 -9.45 -21.54
N SER A 25 2.85 -9.74 -21.76
CA SER A 25 3.82 -9.91 -20.67
C SER A 25 4.10 -8.60 -19.91
N LEU A 26 4.19 -7.46 -20.61
CA LEU A 26 4.34 -6.14 -19.98
C LEU A 26 3.10 -5.75 -19.16
N VAL A 27 1.90 -6.04 -19.66
CA VAL A 27 0.66 -5.79 -18.92
C VAL A 27 0.63 -6.67 -17.67
N GLY A 28 0.86 -7.97 -17.79
CA GLY A 28 0.89 -8.90 -16.64
C GLY A 28 1.89 -8.48 -15.55
N TRP A 29 3.08 -8.03 -15.93
CA TRP A 29 4.09 -7.51 -15.00
C TRP A 29 3.62 -6.28 -14.23
N ARG A 30 2.96 -5.32 -14.90
CA ARG A 30 2.43 -4.10 -14.25
C ARG A 30 1.32 -4.45 -13.26
N TRP A 31 0.43 -5.39 -13.60
CA TRP A 31 -0.62 -5.84 -12.69
C TRP A 31 -0.05 -6.51 -11.44
N GLN A 32 0.99 -7.35 -11.60
CA GLN A 32 1.62 -8.04 -10.49
C GLN A 32 2.39 -7.09 -9.55
N ASP A 33 3.13 -6.13 -10.09
CA ASP A 33 3.81 -5.09 -9.31
C ASP A 33 2.82 -4.23 -8.51
N THR A 34 1.69 -3.85 -9.13
CA THR A 34 0.65 -3.07 -8.46
C THR A 34 -0.02 -3.85 -7.32
N ALA A 35 -0.28 -5.16 -7.52
CA ALA A 35 -0.85 -6.01 -6.50
C ALA A 35 0.09 -6.22 -5.30
N GLN A 36 1.39 -6.43 -5.55
CA GLN A 36 2.39 -6.57 -4.50
C GLN A 36 2.53 -5.30 -3.67
N LYS A 37 2.58 -4.13 -4.33
CA LYS A 37 2.61 -2.82 -3.67
C LYS A 37 1.40 -2.61 -2.76
N ARG A 38 0.21 -3.00 -3.23
CA ARG A 38 -1.02 -2.95 -2.43
C ARG A 38 -0.93 -3.81 -1.18
N LEU A 39 -0.52 -5.06 -1.32
CA LEU A 39 -0.40 -6.00 -0.18
C LEU A 39 0.61 -5.49 0.84
N GLN A 40 1.77 -5.00 0.40
CA GLN A 40 2.78 -4.44 1.29
C GLN A 40 2.24 -3.23 2.07
N TRP A 41 1.51 -2.33 1.40
CA TRP A 41 0.92 -1.17 2.05
C TRP A 41 -0.16 -1.56 3.08
N GLN A 42 -1.03 -2.52 2.74
CA GLN A 42 -2.02 -3.08 3.68
C GLN A 42 -1.34 -3.72 4.89
N GLN A 43 -0.28 -4.49 4.68
CA GLN A 43 0.50 -5.10 5.76
C GLN A 43 1.13 -4.06 6.67
N GLN A 44 1.76 -3.02 6.11
CA GLN A 44 2.36 -1.93 6.88
C GLN A 44 1.33 -1.20 7.75
N LEU A 45 0.13 -1.00 7.20
CA LEU A 45 -0.96 -0.35 7.91
C LEU A 45 -1.48 -1.21 9.06
N VAL A 46 -1.64 -2.52 8.84
CA VAL A 46 -2.01 -3.46 9.91
C VAL A 46 -0.95 -3.46 11.02
N MET A 47 0.34 -3.52 10.65
CA MET A 47 1.43 -3.43 11.63
C MET A 47 1.39 -2.12 12.41
N LEU A 48 1.10 -1.00 11.75
CA LEU A 48 1.00 0.30 12.41
C LEU A 48 -0.18 0.36 13.40
N ILE A 49 -1.36 -0.14 13.00
CA ILE A 49 -2.53 -0.23 13.88
C ILE A 49 -2.23 -1.13 15.09
N GLN A 50 -1.59 -2.28 14.87
CA GLN A 50 -1.19 -3.18 15.93
C GLN A 50 -0.19 -2.52 16.89
N ALA A 51 0.84 -1.85 16.35
CA ALA A 51 1.82 -1.13 17.17
C ALA A 51 1.17 -0.02 18.03
N GLN A 52 0.18 0.70 17.49
CA GLN A 52 -0.59 1.69 18.24
C GLN A 52 -1.43 1.05 19.35
N ARG A 53 -2.12 -0.06 19.06
CA ARG A 53 -2.89 -0.80 20.07
C ARG A 53 -2.00 -1.35 21.18
N ASP A 54 -0.86 -1.93 20.84
CA ASP A 54 0.11 -2.44 21.81
C ASP A 54 0.71 -1.32 22.66
N HIS A 55 0.92 -0.13 22.09
CA HIS A 55 1.36 1.03 22.84
C HIS A 55 0.28 1.47 23.83
N TYR A 56 -0.97 1.56 23.38
CA TYR A 56 -2.12 1.90 24.22
C TYR A 56 -2.33 0.90 25.35
N GLN A 57 -2.27 -0.40 25.09
CA GLN A 57 -2.44 -1.43 26.13
C GLN A 57 -1.38 -1.37 27.23
N ARG A 58 -0.14 -1.01 26.89
CA ARG A 58 0.95 -0.95 27.88
C ARG A 58 1.00 0.36 28.66
N TYR A 59 0.69 1.48 28.02
CA TYR A 59 0.89 2.81 28.61
C TYR A 59 -0.43 3.57 28.88
N GLY A 60 -1.57 3.01 28.47
CA GLY A 60 -2.88 3.67 28.56
C GLY A 60 -3.05 4.86 27.61
N VAL A 61 -2.10 5.10 26.71
CA VAL A 61 -2.08 6.23 25.78
C VAL A 61 -1.55 5.82 24.41
N PHE A 62 -2.04 6.44 23.34
CA PHE A 62 -1.54 6.23 21.98
C PHE A 62 -0.21 6.95 21.73
N ALA A 63 0.55 6.46 20.76
CA ALA A 63 1.73 7.17 20.28
C ALA A 63 1.30 8.30 19.32
N LEU A 64 1.87 9.48 19.51
CA LEU A 64 1.57 10.67 18.70
C LEU A 64 2.52 10.84 17.50
N THR A 65 3.60 10.06 17.47
CA THR A 65 4.57 10.10 16.35
C THR A 65 5.04 8.69 15.98
N GLU A 66 5.36 8.47 14.71
CA GLU A 66 5.96 7.21 14.25
C GLU A 66 7.30 6.95 14.93
N ALA A 67 8.06 8.00 15.24
CA ALA A 67 9.32 7.90 15.97
C ALA A 67 9.15 7.29 17.37
N GLN A 68 8.03 7.54 18.07
CA GLN A 68 7.75 6.91 19.36
C GLN A 68 7.52 5.40 19.20
N LEU A 69 6.85 4.97 18.14
CA LEU A 69 6.66 3.55 17.82
C LEU A 69 7.98 2.89 17.37
N ALA A 70 8.78 3.59 16.58
CA ALA A 70 10.05 3.10 16.05
C ALA A 70 11.15 2.98 17.11
N ARG A 71 11.27 3.96 18.02
CA ARG A 71 12.22 3.92 19.15
C ARG A 71 12.00 2.74 20.08
N GLN A 72 10.78 2.21 20.13
CA GLN A 72 10.44 1.04 20.93
C GLN A 72 10.55 -0.28 20.17
N GLY A 73 11.05 -0.26 18.92
CA GLY A 73 11.22 -1.44 18.06
C GLY A 73 9.90 -2.05 17.58
N ARG A 74 8.77 -1.34 17.68
CA ARG A 74 7.43 -1.88 17.39
C ARG A 74 6.91 -1.56 15.99
N TYR A 75 7.53 -0.60 15.34
CA TYR A 75 7.19 -0.19 13.99
C TYR A 75 8.47 0.12 13.21
N VAL A 76 8.61 -0.47 12.04
CA VAL A 76 9.67 -0.12 11.10
C VAL A 76 9.10 0.91 10.15
N VAL A 77 9.62 2.14 10.19
CA VAL A 77 9.23 3.21 9.27
C VAL A 77 9.62 2.76 7.86
N PRO A 78 8.65 2.59 6.95
CA PRO A 78 8.95 2.12 5.61
C PRO A 78 9.69 3.17 4.80
N ALA A 79 10.72 2.74 4.06
CA ALA A 79 11.42 3.59 3.13
C ALA A 79 10.59 3.87 1.87
N TRP A 80 10.99 4.90 1.11
CA TRP A 80 10.46 5.22 -0.22
C TRP A 80 10.37 3.97 -1.12
N PRO A 81 9.33 3.79 -1.95
CA PRO A 81 8.24 4.71 -2.29
C PRO A 81 7.04 4.70 -1.32
N PHE A 82 7.11 3.96 -0.20
CA PHE A 82 5.98 3.74 0.70
C PHE A 82 6.04 4.58 1.99
N SER A 83 6.97 5.55 2.04
CA SER A 83 7.06 6.55 3.11
C SER A 83 5.73 7.28 3.21
N THR A 84 4.89 6.82 4.13
CA THR A 84 3.55 7.37 4.35
C THR A 84 3.67 8.25 5.58
N GLU A 85 3.42 9.55 5.43
CA GLU A 85 3.52 10.49 6.55
C GLU A 85 2.25 10.42 7.40
N TRP A 86 2.13 9.39 8.25
CA TRP A 86 0.96 9.29 9.12
C TRP A 86 1.02 10.36 10.21
N ARG A 87 -0.08 11.10 10.32
CA ARG A 87 -0.34 12.01 11.42
C ARG A 87 -1.25 11.31 12.43
N PHE A 88 -0.78 11.20 13.67
CA PHE A 88 -1.56 10.61 14.76
C PHE A 88 -2.22 11.72 15.57
N LEU A 89 -3.54 11.78 15.50
CA LEU A 89 -4.36 12.78 16.17
C LEU A 89 -5.24 12.05 17.20
N PRO A 90 -5.10 12.36 18.50
CA PRO A 90 -6.05 11.85 19.48
C PRO A 90 -7.43 12.42 19.20
N ASP A 91 -8.48 11.62 19.42
CA ASP A 91 -9.85 12.13 19.32
C ASP A 91 -10.12 13.07 20.51
N ALA A 92 -10.65 14.25 20.23
CA ALA A 92 -10.93 15.26 21.26
C ALA A 92 -12.04 14.82 22.23
N PHE A 93 -12.93 13.92 21.81
CA PHE A 93 -14.09 13.46 22.57
C PHE A 93 -13.88 12.07 23.18
N TYR A 94 -13.01 11.25 22.59
CA TYR A 94 -12.81 9.86 22.99
C TYR A 94 -11.32 9.53 23.21
N SER A 95 -10.89 9.44 24.47
CA SER A 95 -9.49 9.10 24.81
C SER A 95 -9.04 7.71 24.36
N GLU A 96 -9.99 6.80 24.13
CA GLU A 96 -9.73 5.44 23.64
C GLU A 96 -9.66 5.36 22.10
N GLN A 97 -9.70 6.51 21.41
CA GLN A 97 -9.66 6.57 19.95
C GLN A 97 -8.50 7.43 19.45
N LEU A 98 -7.82 6.91 18.44
CA LEU A 98 -6.80 7.62 17.67
C LEU A 98 -7.24 7.72 16.21
N LEU A 99 -7.15 8.93 15.67
CA LEU A 99 -7.35 9.20 14.26
C LEU A 99 -5.97 9.25 13.59
N MET A 100 -5.69 8.28 12.72
CA MET A 100 -4.49 8.28 11.89
C MET A 100 -4.84 8.85 10.53
N ARG A 101 -4.13 9.89 10.09
CA ARG A 101 -4.40 10.58 8.82
C ARG A 101 -3.20 10.54 7.91
N THR A 102 -3.44 10.36 6.62
CA THR A 102 -2.42 10.47 5.60
C THR A 102 -3.00 10.99 4.29
N GLN A 103 -2.18 11.66 3.48
CA GLN A 103 -2.53 12.05 2.12
C GLN A 103 -1.92 11.07 1.14
N LEU A 104 -2.78 10.36 0.40
CA LEU A 104 -2.34 9.49 -0.68
C LEU A 104 -2.19 10.32 -1.96
N LYS A 105 -0.95 10.51 -2.41
CA LYS A 105 -0.66 11.18 -3.69
C LYS A 105 -0.71 10.15 -4.82
N ASN A 106 -1.46 10.46 -5.87
CA ASN A 106 -1.54 9.68 -7.12
C ASN A 106 -2.06 8.24 -6.98
N VAL A 107 -2.71 7.89 -5.87
CA VAL A 107 -3.32 6.57 -5.69
C VAL A 107 -4.69 6.72 -5.05
N ASP A 108 -5.68 6.06 -5.64
CA ASP A 108 -7.03 5.98 -5.07
C ASP A 108 -6.99 5.13 -3.78
N PRO A 109 -7.37 5.71 -2.62
CA PRO A 109 -7.42 4.99 -1.35
C PRO A 109 -8.24 3.71 -1.39
N SER A 110 -9.36 3.72 -2.12
CA SER A 110 -10.27 2.58 -2.21
C SER A 110 -9.61 1.37 -2.88
N LEU A 111 -8.73 1.64 -3.87
CA LEU A 111 -7.94 0.63 -4.57
C LEU A 111 -6.80 0.09 -3.71
N LEU A 112 -6.30 0.83 -2.72
CA LEU A 112 -5.24 0.38 -1.82
C LEU A 112 -5.80 -0.39 -0.61
N LEU A 113 -6.72 0.23 0.12
CA LEU A 113 -7.25 -0.29 1.38
C LEU A 113 -8.19 -1.47 1.18
N GLY A 114 -8.90 -1.51 0.05
CA GLY A 114 -10.03 -2.44 -0.11
C GLY A 114 -11.16 -2.12 0.87
N HIS A 115 -12.24 -2.90 0.87
CA HIS A 115 -13.42 -2.62 1.72
C HIS A 115 -13.29 -3.16 3.16
N SER A 116 -12.17 -3.80 3.48
CA SER A 116 -11.97 -4.54 4.73
C SER A 116 -11.51 -3.69 5.91
N LEU A 117 -11.01 -2.48 5.66
CA LEU A 117 -10.54 -1.58 6.71
C LEU A 117 -11.56 -0.45 6.89
N PRO A 118 -11.97 -0.11 8.13
CA PRO A 118 -12.82 1.04 8.36
C PRO A 118 -11.99 2.32 8.18
N PHE A 119 -12.02 2.87 6.96
CA PHE A 119 -11.42 4.16 6.64
C PHE A 119 -12.50 5.15 6.19
N GLU A 120 -12.33 6.39 6.60
CA GLU A 120 -13.09 7.53 6.07
C GLU A 120 -12.18 8.24 5.05
N GLN A 121 -12.69 8.49 3.86
CA GLN A 121 -11.98 9.20 2.81
C GLN A 121 -12.57 10.60 2.62
N GLN A 122 -11.73 11.62 2.75
CA GLN A 122 -12.09 13.00 2.44
C GLN A 122 -11.17 13.51 1.33
N GLY A 123 -11.61 13.36 0.07
CA GLY A 123 -10.78 13.63 -1.10
C GLY A 123 -9.59 12.65 -1.20
N ASN A 124 -8.36 13.17 -1.11
CA ASN A 124 -7.13 12.36 -1.11
C ASN A 124 -6.61 12.05 0.30
N GLU A 125 -7.28 12.55 1.34
CA GLU A 125 -6.96 12.24 2.72
C GLU A 125 -7.69 10.98 3.16
N VAL A 126 -6.94 10.06 3.75
CA VAL A 126 -7.45 8.85 4.39
C VAL A 126 -7.36 9.04 5.88
N VAL A 127 -8.49 8.83 6.56
CA VAL A 127 -8.59 8.81 8.01
C VAL A 127 -8.91 7.39 8.46
N ILE A 128 -8.11 6.87 9.37
CA ILE A 128 -8.31 5.56 9.97
C ILE A 128 -8.48 5.72 11.45
N ARG A 129 -9.57 5.15 11.97
CA ARG A 129 -9.87 5.14 13.38
C ARG A 129 -9.29 3.89 14.03
N VAL A 130 -8.39 4.10 14.98
CA VAL A 130 -7.84 3.03 15.83
C VAL A 130 -8.49 3.13 17.19
N ILE A 131 -9.15 2.06 17.60
CA ILE A 131 -9.75 1.92 18.93
C ILE A 131 -8.77 1.15 19.81
N GLY A 132 -8.50 1.70 20.99
CA GLY A 132 -7.67 1.12 22.03
C GLY A 132 -8.53 0.17 22.86
N THR A 133 -8.56 -1.10 22.47
CA THR A 133 -9.28 -2.13 23.23
C THR A 133 -8.43 -2.57 24.41
N ARG A 134 -8.97 -2.44 25.63
CA ARG A 134 -8.40 -3.00 26.86
C ARG A 134 -8.49 -4.53 26.89
#